data_AF-A0A6J7DHQ6-F1
#
_entry.id   AF-A0A6J7DHQ6-F1
#
_cell.length_a   1.000
_cell.length_b   1.000
_cell.length_c   1.000
_cell.angle_alpha   90.00
_cell.angle_beta   90.00
_cell.angle_gamma   90.00
#
_symmetry.space_group_name_H-M   'P 1'
#
loop_
_entity.id
_entity.type
_entity.pdbx_description
1 polymer ?
#
loop_
_entity_poly.entity_id
_entity_poly.type
_entity_poly.pdbx_seq_one_letter_code
_entity_poly.pdbx_strand_id
1 'polypeptide(L)' 'MLIGPHSLVGASALVSAGTVVPPNARALGVPARITEGVIDNDAFAEPVAIYVSNAHWYNADLRRIS' A
#
# COMPACT_ATOMS: atom_id res chain seq x y z
N MET A 1 8.00 -5.40 12.53
CA MET A 1 6.89 -4.42 12.43
C MET A 1 5.62 -5.19 12.13
N LEU A 2 4.45 -4.59 12.39
CA LEU A 2 3.15 -5.13 12.00
C LEU A 2 2.35 -4.01 11.32
N ILE A 3 1.80 -4.28 10.14
CA ILE A 3 0.90 -3.37 9.42
C ILE A 3 -0.50 -3.99 9.41
N GLY A 4 -1.46 -3.30 10.01
CA GLY A 4 -2.85 -3.73 10.06
C GLY A 4 -3.55 -3.68 8.70
N PRO A 5 -4.67 -4.40 8.53
CA PRO A 5 -5.47 -4.35 7.32
C PRO A 5 -6.02 -2.95 7.06
N HIS A 6 -6.21 -2.63 5.78
CA HIS A 6 -6.68 -1.32 5.30
C HIS A 6 -5.81 -0.14 5.75
N SER A 7 -4.53 -0.35 6.07
CA SER A 7 -3.63 0.71 6.48
C SER A 7 -2.75 1.21 5.34
N LEU A 8 -2.49 2.52 5.33
CA LEU A 8 -1.69 3.20 4.32
C LEU A 8 -0.29 3.53 4.84
N VAL A 9 0.74 3.13 4.11
CA VAL A 9 2.12 3.63 4.33
C VAL A 9 2.43 4.67 3.26
N GLY A 10 2.81 5.87 3.70
CA GLY A 10 3.16 6.96 2.81
C GLY A 10 4.43 6.67 2.01
N ALA A 11 4.52 7.27 0.82
CA ALA A 11 5.76 7.27 0.05
C ALA A 11 6.93 7.74 0.92
N SER A 12 8.02 6.97 0.87
CA SER A 12 9.26 7.24 1.62
C SER A 12 9.11 7.28 3.16
N ALA A 13 8.06 6.69 3.74
CA ALA A 13 7.93 6.57 5.19
C ALA A 13 8.89 5.51 5.76
N LEU A 14 9.46 5.79 6.94
CA LEU A 14 10.27 4.82 7.70
C LEU A 14 9.46 4.23 8.84
N VAL A 15 8.94 3.02 8.64
CA VAL A 15 8.31 2.22 9.71
C VAL A 15 9.39 1.38 10.41
N SER A 16 9.82 1.83 11.58
CA SER A 16 10.87 1.17 12.35
C SER A 16 10.50 -0.26 12.80
N ALA A 17 11.53 -1.07 13.10
CA ALA A 17 11.33 -2.35 13.75
C ALA A 17 10.60 -2.16 15.10
N GLY A 18 9.68 -3.08 15.43
CA GLY A 18 8.82 -2.97 16.62
C GLY A 18 7.57 -2.08 16.45
N THR A 19 7.49 -1.24 15.42
CA THR A 19 6.29 -0.41 15.19
C THR A 19 5.07 -1.26 14.82
N VAL A 20 3.93 -0.94 15.44
CA VAL A 20 2.60 -1.48 15.11
C VAL A 20 1.79 -0.35 14.47
N VAL A 21 1.33 -0.58 13.24
CA VAL A 21 0.37 0.29 12.54
C VAL A 21 -1.00 -0.38 12.67
N PRO A 22 -1.96 0.19 13.44
CA PRO A 22 -3.29 -0.39 13.60
C PRO A 22 -4.05 -0.51 12.27
N PRO A 23 -5.15 -1.27 12.20
CA PRO A 23 -6.05 -1.26 11.06
C PRO A 23 -6.54 0.15 10.71
N ASN A 24 -6.86 0.40 9.45
CA ASN A 24 -7.44 1.67 8.97
C ASN A 24 -6.60 2.92 9.29
N ALA A 25 -5.31 2.73 9.58
CA ALA A 25 -4.40 3.80 9.98
C ALA A 25 -3.51 4.25 8.83
N ARG A 26 -2.94 5.43 8.95
CA ARG A 26 -1.96 6.00 8.02
C ARG A 26 -0.64 6.25 8.71
N ALA A 27 0.47 5.80 8.11
CA ALA A 27 1.82 5.97 8.61
C ALA A 27 2.65 6.83 7.64
N LEU A 28 3.11 8.03 8.07
CA LEU A 28 3.84 8.99 7.20
C LEU A 28 5.13 9.49 7.86
N GLY A 29 6.18 9.74 7.06
CA GLY A 29 7.39 10.44 7.47
C GLY A 29 8.51 9.53 8.00
N VAL A 30 9.57 10.17 8.51
CA VAL A 30 10.80 9.52 9.01
C VAL A 30 11.18 10.14 10.38
N PRO A 31 11.03 9.41 11.51
CA PRO A 31 10.31 8.14 11.64
C PRO A 31 8.81 8.31 11.39
N ALA A 32 8.12 7.23 11.02
CA ALA A 32 6.70 7.29 10.67
C ALA A 32 5.83 7.70 11.86
N ARG A 33 5.00 8.72 11.67
CA ARG A 33 3.91 9.10 12.58
C ARG A 33 2.63 8.39 12.16
N ILE A 34 1.94 7.78 13.12
CA ILE A 34 0.68 7.05 12.91
C ILE A 34 -0.51 7.99 13.14
N THR A 35 -1.51 7.91 12.25
CA THR A 35 -2.83 8.51 12.42
C THR A 35 -3.88 7.41 12.24
N GLU A 36 -4.62 7.11 13.29
CA GLU A 36 -5.57 5.98 13.31
C GLU A 36 -6.94 6.37 12.73
N GLY A 37 -7.66 5.40 12.15
CA GLY A 37 -9.06 5.56 11.73
C GLY A 37 -9.28 6.54 10.56
N VAL A 38 -8.28 6.72 9.68
CA VAL A 38 -8.32 7.68 8.58
C VAL A 38 -8.41 7.05 7.19
N ILE A 39 -8.39 5.71 7.11
CA ILE A 39 -8.48 4.98 5.85
C ILE A 39 -9.75 4.13 5.85
N ASP A 40 -10.57 4.30 4.82
CA ASP A 40 -11.78 3.49 4.61
C ASP A 40 -11.43 2.05 4.20
N ASN A 41 -12.30 1.09 4.53
CA ASN A 41 -12.07 -0.32 4.19
C ASN A 41 -11.94 -0.57 2.67
N ASP A 42 -12.58 0.25 1.84
CA ASP A 42 -12.58 0.10 0.38
C ASP A 42 -11.48 0.94 -0.32
N ALA A 43 -10.62 1.63 0.44
CA ALA A 43 -9.68 2.60 -0.11
C ALA A 43 -8.67 2.01 -1.13
N PHE A 44 -8.55 0.68 -1.22
CA PHE A 44 -7.59 -0.01 -2.06
C PHE A 44 -8.17 -0.92 -3.14
N ALA A 45 -9.50 -1.11 -3.21
CA ALA A 45 -10.08 -2.06 -4.17
C ALA A 45 -9.80 -1.68 -5.62
N GLU A 46 -10.05 -0.41 -5.98
CA GLU A 46 -9.79 0.12 -7.32
C GLU A 46 -8.31 0.05 -7.72
N PRO A 47 -7.34 0.59 -6.94
CA PRO A 47 -5.94 0.52 -7.33
C PRO A 47 -5.42 -0.91 -7.42
N VAL A 48 -5.89 -1.84 -6.56
CA VAL A 48 -5.53 -3.27 -6.68
C VAL A 48 -6.05 -3.86 -7.98
N ALA A 49 -7.31 -3.58 -8.36
CA ALA A 49 -7.89 -4.07 -9.61
C ALA A 49 -7.10 -3.61 -10.84
N ILE A 50 -6.60 -2.37 -10.83
CA ILE A 50 -5.75 -1.84 -11.90
C ILE A 50 -4.45 -2.65 -12.02
N TYR A 51 -3.76 -2.93 -10.92
CA TYR A 51 -2.53 -3.73 -10.95
C TYR A 51 -2.79 -5.16 -11.45
N VAL A 52 -3.89 -5.79 -11.04
CA VAL A 52 -4.27 -7.13 -11.51
C VAL A 52 -4.54 -7.11 -13.02
N SER A 53 -5.33 -6.14 -13.50
CA SER A 53 -5.62 -5.98 -14.93
C SER A 53 -4.34 -5.76 -15.74
N ASN A 54 -3.44 -4.89 -15.28
CA ASN A 54 -2.17 -4.61 -15.93
C ASN A 54 -1.26 -5.85 -15.95
N ALA A 55 -1.25 -6.65 -14.88
CA ALA A 55 -0.48 -7.89 -14.84
C ALA A 55 -0.95 -8.88 -15.92
N HIS A 56 -2.28 -9.05 -16.08
CA HIS A 56 -2.83 -9.89 -17.16
C HIS A 56 -2.47 -9.35 -18.54
N TRP A 57 -2.61 -8.04 -18.75
CA TRP A 57 -2.30 -7.41 -20.03
C TRP A 57 -0.81 -7.55 -20.41
N TYR A 58 0.11 -7.23 -19.48
CA TYR A 58 1.54 -7.38 -19.74
C TYR A 58 1.95 -8.83 -19.95
N ASN A 59 1.32 -9.78 -19.25
CA ASN A 59 1.61 -11.19 -19.47
C ASN A 59 1.21 -11.65 -20.88
N ALA A 60 0.12 -11.11 -21.43
CA ALA A 60 -0.38 -11.47 -22.76
C ALA A 60 0.40 -10.78 -23.89
N ASP A 61 0.66 -9.48 -23.76
CA ASP A 61 1.00 -8.64 -24.92
C ASP A 61 2.43 -8.09 -24.90
N LEU A 62 3.12 -8.10 -23.74
CA LEU A 62 4.44 -7.51 -23.62
C LEU A 62 5.47 -8.34 -24.41
N ARG A 63 6.13 -7.70 -25.38
CA ARG A 63 7.23 -8.30 -26.15
C ARG A 63 8.44 -7.39 -26.22
N ARG A 64 9.63 -7.98 -26.21
CA ARG A 64 10.87 -7.24 -26.43
C ARG A 64 10.95 -6.80 -27.89
N ILE A 65 11.21 -5.52 -28.10
CA ILE A 65 11.54 -4.96 -29.41
C ILE A 65 13.04 -4.70 -29.36
N SER A 66 13.81 -5.61 -29.94
CA SER A 66 15.27 -5.52 -30.05
C SER A 66 15.65 -5.49 -31.51
#